data_AF-A0A1Y2J1P4-F1
#
_entry.id   AF-A0A1Y2J1P4-F1
#
_cell.length_a   1.000
_cell.length_b   1.000
_cell.length_c   1.000
_cell.angle_alpha   90.00
_cell.angle_beta   90.00
_cell.angle_gamma   90.00
#
_symmetry.space_group_name_H-M   'P 1'
#
loop_
_entity.id
_entity.type
_entity.pdbx_description
1 polymer ?
#
loop_
_entity_poly.entity_id
_entity_poly.type
_entity_poly.pdbx_seq_one_letter_code
_entity_poly.pdbx_strand_id
1 'polypeptide(L)'
;MLESWTLEEERQRRIAVEKVRSERIENVIKRLREEGWGEELDKLTEQRMKGLCTLEAVDKAVPLTENAWKGMREDVTKFMEFLQVCRLEDEWSCAVSKRLQWLQGIVDAHNLSSGGHCGESDLLAEFSDIALFPKLRTLLDKPPTDNVTEETLAKACEGALPALQEAWMREHEQYFIGLVKQKMRASALPDRSMLSLAIVTFKCKRCLNQDMRWPYVLTHACGHPGLRYFPPHPSDDRKKLEYRDIVDFFCAQRTLRLTHSHEYELEAQLASAAVEDVIRVCGYDPLTVSYAEMRDCKVRIYCTICAVPSVGFAQAFDWQNALHHSVPRCDTHGLGWGPLQIARSTKWAALDPEDTAMVLPLENAVRVSGSELSDGLYRCALCPYETRKSIWSHFRSAHKGKTPEIGTNFYIHPSSGNGKHYPIWVYPEYDRDDPTAAKDVKNGSAIFSPRLFQ
;
A
#
# COMPACT_ATOMS: atom_id res chain seq x y z
N MET A 1 4.14 1.44 -74.66
CA MET A 1 5.16 0.38 -74.89
C MET A 1 6.48 0.67 -74.18
N LEU A 2 7.03 1.89 -74.22
CA LEU A 2 8.26 2.21 -73.45
C LEU A 2 8.05 2.11 -71.92
N GLU A 3 6.97 2.69 -71.40
CA GLU A 3 6.66 2.70 -69.95
C GLU A 3 6.43 1.30 -69.36
N SER A 4 5.79 0.40 -70.12
CA SER A 4 5.58 -0.98 -69.70
C SER A 4 6.89 -1.78 -69.63
N TRP A 5 7.85 -1.47 -70.50
CA TRP A 5 9.15 -2.13 -70.51
C TRP A 5 10.03 -1.65 -69.34
N THR A 6 10.06 -0.35 -69.04
CA THR A 6 10.81 0.19 -67.90
C THR A 6 10.29 -0.36 -66.57
N LEU A 7 8.96 -0.48 -66.41
CA LEU A 7 8.37 -1.06 -65.20
C LEU A 7 8.74 -2.54 -65.03
N GLU A 8 8.77 -3.31 -66.12
CA GLU A 8 9.17 -4.72 -66.06
C GLU A 8 10.66 -4.87 -65.73
N GLU A 9 11.53 -4.06 -66.34
CA GLU A 9 12.97 -4.08 -66.04
C GLU A 9 13.25 -3.71 -64.58
N GLU A 10 12.59 -2.68 -64.05
CA GLU A 10 12.68 -2.31 -62.62
C GLU A 10 12.19 -3.44 -61.71
N ARG A 11 11.09 -4.11 -62.09
CA ARG A 11 10.58 -5.27 -61.35
C ARG A 11 11.60 -6.41 -61.33
N GLN A 12 12.17 -6.76 -62.47
CA GLN A 12 13.20 -7.81 -62.57
C GLN A 12 14.44 -7.44 -61.76
N ARG A 13 14.86 -6.18 -61.80
CA ARG A 13 15.98 -5.69 -61.00
C ARG A 13 15.71 -5.79 -59.50
N ARG A 14 14.50 -5.43 -59.04
CA ARG A 14 14.10 -5.60 -57.63
C ARG A 14 14.12 -7.06 -57.20
N ILE A 15 13.59 -7.97 -58.03
CA ILE A 15 13.59 -9.42 -57.77
C ILE A 15 15.03 -9.95 -57.67
N ALA A 16 15.91 -9.55 -58.60
CA ALA A 16 17.31 -9.98 -58.59
C ALA A 16 18.06 -9.48 -57.34
N VAL A 17 17.83 -8.22 -56.94
CA VAL A 17 18.40 -7.65 -55.71
C VAL A 17 17.92 -8.39 -54.47
N GLU A 18 16.62 -8.66 -54.37
CA GLU A 18 16.04 -9.35 -53.22
C GLU A 18 16.50 -10.80 -53.13
N LYS A 19 16.69 -11.46 -54.28
CA LYS A 19 17.27 -12.80 -54.34
C LYS A 19 18.70 -12.83 -53.77
N VAL A 20 19.55 -11.88 -54.17
CA VAL A 20 20.93 -11.77 -53.65
C VAL A 20 20.93 -11.51 -52.14
N ARG A 21 20.00 -10.68 -51.64
CA ARG A 21 19.84 -10.44 -50.19
C ARG A 21 19.42 -11.70 -49.44
N SER A 22 18.44 -12.42 -49.97
CA SER A 22 17.94 -13.67 -49.38
C SER A 22 19.06 -14.72 -49.31
N GLU A 23 19.78 -14.94 -50.41
CA GLU A 23 20.93 -15.86 -50.46
C GLU A 23 22.05 -15.43 -49.50
N ARG A 24 22.29 -14.12 -49.36
CA ARG A 24 23.27 -13.60 -48.38
C ARG A 24 22.84 -13.92 -46.95
N ILE A 25 21.58 -13.67 -46.60
CA ILE A 25 21.02 -13.97 -45.26
C ILE A 25 21.14 -15.47 -44.95
N GLU A 26 20.77 -16.35 -45.89
CA GLU A 26 20.90 -17.80 -45.72
C GLU A 26 22.35 -18.23 -45.47
N ASN A 27 23.29 -17.66 -46.21
CA ASN A 27 24.72 -17.92 -46.02
C ASN A 27 25.23 -17.40 -44.67
N VAL A 28 24.76 -16.24 -44.20
CA VAL A 28 25.06 -15.71 -42.86
C VAL A 28 24.54 -16.65 -41.77
N ILE A 29 23.28 -17.08 -41.86
CA ILE A 29 22.67 -18.03 -40.91
C ILE A 29 23.47 -19.34 -40.89
N LYS A 30 23.85 -19.87 -42.06
CA LYS A 30 24.66 -21.08 -42.16
C LYS A 30 26.01 -20.92 -41.46
N ARG A 31 26.73 -19.82 -41.70
CA ARG A 31 28.02 -19.53 -41.04
C ARG A 31 27.86 -19.38 -39.53
N LEU A 32 26.81 -18.72 -39.06
CA LEU A 32 26.51 -18.63 -37.62
C LEU A 32 26.29 -20.02 -37.00
N ARG A 33 25.57 -20.92 -37.68
CA ARG A 33 25.41 -22.32 -37.23
C ARG A 33 26.76 -23.05 -37.14
N GLU A 34 27.61 -22.89 -38.15
CA GLU A 34 28.97 -23.46 -38.18
C GLU A 34 29.85 -22.92 -37.05
N GLU A 35 29.62 -21.67 -36.61
CA GLU A 35 30.31 -21.03 -35.48
C GLU A 35 29.67 -21.33 -34.11
N GLY A 36 28.69 -22.23 -34.04
CA GLY A 36 28.09 -22.70 -32.77
C GLY A 36 26.82 -21.97 -32.34
N TRP A 37 26.31 -21.03 -33.13
CA TRP A 37 25.07 -20.29 -32.82
C TRP A 37 23.78 -21.03 -33.21
N GLY A 38 23.88 -22.32 -33.58
CA GLY A 38 22.72 -23.08 -34.07
C GLY A 38 21.57 -23.14 -33.09
N GLU A 39 21.84 -23.41 -31.81
CA GLU A 39 20.81 -23.48 -30.78
C GLU A 39 20.11 -22.12 -30.56
N GLU A 40 20.87 -21.02 -30.58
CA GLU A 40 20.30 -19.67 -30.39
C GLU A 40 19.41 -19.30 -31.58
N LEU A 41 19.87 -19.57 -32.81
CA LEU A 41 19.10 -19.36 -34.03
C LEU A 41 17.78 -20.13 -34.05
N ASP A 42 17.77 -21.37 -33.53
CA ASP A 42 16.57 -22.21 -33.45
C ASP A 42 15.54 -21.67 -32.43
N LYS A 43 15.99 -20.87 -31.45
CA LYS A 43 15.14 -20.27 -30.41
C LYS A 43 14.73 -18.83 -30.72
N LEU A 44 15.19 -18.23 -31.82
CA LEU A 44 14.82 -16.85 -32.16
C LEU A 44 13.34 -16.75 -32.55
N THR A 45 12.68 -15.73 -32.01
CA THR A 45 11.35 -15.32 -32.49
C THR A 45 11.46 -14.68 -33.88
N GLU A 46 10.35 -14.65 -34.64
CA GLU A 46 10.30 -14.01 -35.95
C GLU A 46 10.79 -12.55 -35.91
N GLN A 47 10.43 -11.81 -34.86
CA GLN A 47 10.87 -10.43 -34.66
C GLN A 47 12.39 -10.32 -34.46
N ARG A 48 13.00 -11.21 -33.67
CA ARG A 48 14.46 -11.23 -33.47
C ARG A 48 15.20 -11.66 -34.72
N MET A 49 14.66 -12.63 -35.45
CA MET A 49 15.17 -13.04 -36.75
C MET A 49 15.12 -11.87 -37.75
N LYS A 50 14.02 -11.11 -37.80
CA LYS A 50 13.94 -9.88 -38.60
C LYS A 50 14.98 -8.84 -38.19
N GLY A 51 15.26 -8.71 -36.88
CA GLY A 51 16.34 -7.88 -36.38
C GLY A 51 17.70 -8.27 -36.95
N LEU A 52 18.04 -9.57 -36.95
CA LEU A 52 19.27 -10.09 -37.57
C LEU A 52 19.33 -9.76 -39.07
N CYS A 53 18.24 -9.99 -39.79
CA CYS A 53 18.16 -9.77 -41.24
C CYS A 53 18.26 -8.28 -41.62
N THR A 54 17.95 -7.36 -40.70
CA THR A 54 17.98 -5.91 -40.94
C THR A 54 19.26 -5.23 -40.47
N LEU A 55 20.22 -5.97 -39.91
CA LEU A 55 21.55 -5.44 -39.61
C LEU A 55 22.20 -4.94 -40.90
N GLU A 56 22.78 -3.74 -40.88
CA GLU A 56 23.40 -3.11 -42.06
C GLU A 56 24.47 -4.00 -42.72
N ALA A 57 25.23 -4.74 -41.91
CA ALA A 57 26.20 -5.72 -42.38
C ALA A 57 25.58 -6.88 -43.19
N VAL A 58 24.37 -7.30 -42.81
CA VAL A 58 23.65 -8.44 -43.34
C VAL A 58 22.78 -8.04 -44.53
N ASP A 59 22.04 -6.91 -44.45
CA ASP A 59 21.14 -6.41 -45.50
C ASP A 59 21.87 -5.71 -46.67
N LYS A 60 22.86 -6.38 -47.26
CA LYS A 60 23.56 -5.89 -48.46
C LYS A 60 23.19 -6.71 -49.68
N ALA A 61 22.88 -6.02 -50.79
CA ALA A 61 22.60 -6.62 -52.09
C ALA A 61 23.87 -7.08 -52.83
N VAL A 62 24.79 -7.74 -52.13
CA VAL A 62 26.03 -8.30 -52.67
C VAL A 62 26.29 -9.70 -52.11
N PRO A 63 26.80 -10.65 -52.91
CA PRO A 63 27.10 -11.99 -52.43
C PRO A 63 28.01 -12.01 -51.20
N LEU A 64 27.81 -12.97 -50.30
CA LEU A 64 28.66 -13.14 -49.13
C LEU A 64 30.00 -13.77 -49.52
N THR A 65 31.08 -12.97 -49.51
CA THR A 65 32.45 -13.47 -49.71
C THR A 65 33.13 -13.71 -48.37
N GLU A 66 34.23 -14.48 -48.35
CA GLU A 66 35.02 -14.74 -47.13
C GLU A 66 35.54 -13.44 -46.48
N ASN A 67 36.00 -12.48 -47.30
CA ASN A 67 36.44 -11.17 -46.80
C ASN A 67 35.28 -10.35 -46.24
N ALA A 68 34.10 -10.40 -46.87
CA ALA A 68 32.91 -9.73 -46.36
C ALA A 68 32.43 -10.34 -45.04
N TRP A 69 32.47 -11.68 -44.90
CA TRP A 69 32.19 -12.37 -43.64
C TRP A 69 33.14 -11.89 -42.54
N LYS A 70 34.46 -11.96 -42.76
CA LYS A 70 35.47 -11.50 -41.79
C LYS A 70 35.24 -10.06 -41.33
N GLY A 71 34.86 -9.18 -42.27
CA GLY A 71 34.61 -7.77 -41.96
C GLY A 71 33.38 -7.51 -41.09
N MET A 72 32.35 -8.37 -41.15
CA MET A 72 31.12 -8.18 -40.36
C MET A 72 30.92 -9.16 -39.21
N ARG A 73 31.78 -10.18 -39.12
CA ARG A 73 31.67 -11.27 -38.15
C ARG A 73 31.53 -10.75 -36.72
N GLU A 74 32.32 -9.74 -36.35
CA GLU A 74 32.30 -9.15 -35.01
C GLU A 74 30.93 -8.53 -34.68
N ASP A 75 30.36 -7.73 -35.60
CA ASP A 75 29.06 -7.09 -35.40
C ASP A 75 27.92 -8.11 -35.30
N VAL A 76 27.92 -9.11 -36.16
CA VAL A 76 26.92 -10.19 -36.13
C VAL A 76 27.07 -11.02 -34.85
N THR A 77 28.30 -11.30 -34.41
CA THR A 77 28.56 -12.03 -33.16
C THR A 77 28.07 -11.26 -31.95
N LYS A 78 28.40 -9.96 -31.84
CA LYS A 78 27.89 -9.09 -30.77
C LYS A 78 26.36 -9.05 -30.75
N PHE A 79 25.73 -9.01 -31.92
CA PHE A 79 24.28 -9.07 -32.01
C PHE A 79 23.72 -10.42 -31.52
N MET A 80 24.35 -11.54 -31.87
CA MET A 80 23.95 -12.86 -31.38
C MET A 80 24.14 -13.03 -29.87
N GLU A 81 25.24 -12.52 -29.32
CA GLU A 81 25.49 -12.46 -27.86
C GLU A 81 24.40 -11.65 -27.16
N PHE A 82 24.04 -10.49 -27.72
CA PHE A 82 22.93 -9.68 -27.21
C PHE A 82 21.59 -10.42 -27.24
N LEU A 83 21.28 -11.13 -28.33
CA LEU A 83 20.06 -11.94 -28.44
C LEU A 83 20.05 -13.09 -27.42
N GLN A 84 21.19 -13.75 -27.21
CA GLN A 84 21.33 -14.80 -26.21
C GLN A 84 21.10 -14.26 -24.79
N VAL A 85 21.68 -13.12 -24.44
CA VAL A 85 21.43 -12.46 -23.14
C VAL A 85 19.93 -12.17 -22.97
N CYS A 86 19.30 -11.56 -23.98
CA CYS A 86 17.87 -11.27 -23.94
C CYS A 86 17.02 -12.54 -23.78
N ARG A 87 17.34 -13.62 -24.49
CA ARG A 87 16.63 -14.90 -24.37
C ARG A 87 16.78 -15.49 -22.98
N LEU A 88 18.00 -15.53 -22.43
CA LEU A 88 18.25 -16.07 -21.09
C LEU A 88 17.52 -15.27 -20.01
N GLU A 89 17.46 -13.94 -20.15
CA GLU A 89 16.68 -13.08 -19.28
C GLU A 89 15.17 -13.35 -19.39
N ASP A 90 14.64 -13.51 -20.61
CA ASP A 90 13.23 -13.87 -20.81
C ASP A 90 12.90 -15.25 -20.20
N GLU A 91 13.76 -16.25 -20.45
CA GLU A 91 13.59 -17.61 -19.89
C GLU A 91 13.61 -17.60 -18.37
N TRP A 92 14.56 -16.87 -17.76
CA TRP A 92 14.62 -16.69 -16.31
C TRP A 92 13.39 -15.94 -15.79
N SER A 93 13.00 -14.83 -16.42
CA SER A 93 11.82 -14.05 -16.00
C SER A 93 10.53 -14.86 -16.09
N CYS A 94 10.35 -15.64 -17.15
CA CYS A 94 9.21 -16.56 -17.28
C CYS A 94 9.23 -17.66 -16.21
N ALA A 95 10.40 -18.25 -15.91
CA ALA A 95 10.53 -19.26 -14.87
C ALA A 95 10.22 -18.69 -13.48
N VAL A 96 10.76 -17.51 -13.14
CA VAL A 96 10.47 -16.80 -11.88
C VAL A 96 8.98 -16.46 -11.79
N SER A 97 8.39 -15.88 -12.83
CA SER A 97 6.96 -15.52 -12.86
C SER A 97 6.05 -16.73 -12.64
N LYS A 98 6.39 -17.88 -13.23
CA LYS A 98 5.65 -19.13 -13.01
C LYS A 98 5.76 -19.60 -11.56
N ARG A 99 6.93 -19.50 -10.94
CA ARG A 99 7.15 -19.85 -9.54
C ARG A 99 6.45 -18.88 -8.58
N LEU A 100 6.41 -17.59 -8.91
CA LEU A 100 5.64 -16.58 -8.18
C LEU A 100 4.13 -16.88 -8.24
N GLN A 101 3.63 -17.37 -9.38
CA GLN A 101 2.25 -17.84 -9.48
C GLN A 101 1.96 -19.03 -8.56
N TRP A 102 2.87 -20.00 -8.46
CA TRP A 102 2.75 -21.10 -7.50
C TRP A 102 2.77 -20.60 -6.06
N LEU A 103 3.72 -19.72 -5.71
CA LEU A 103 3.79 -19.11 -4.39
C LEU A 103 2.49 -18.39 -4.03
N GLN A 104 1.92 -17.64 -4.98
CA GLN A 104 0.67 -16.92 -4.77
C GLN A 104 -0.45 -17.90 -4.39
N GLY A 105 -0.60 -18.99 -5.14
CA GLY A 105 -1.61 -20.02 -4.82
C GLY A 105 -1.43 -20.62 -3.42
N ILE A 106 -0.19 -20.85 -3.00
CA ILE A 106 0.14 -21.37 -1.66
C ILE A 106 -0.22 -20.34 -0.57
N VAL A 107 0.15 -19.07 -0.75
CA VAL A 107 -0.15 -17.97 0.20
C VAL A 107 -1.66 -17.73 0.29
N ASP A 108 -2.36 -17.70 -0.83
CA ASP A 108 -3.82 -17.53 -0.87
C ASP A 108 -4.53 -18.68 -0.15
N ALA A 109 -4.11 -19.92 -0.39
CA ALA A 109 -4.66 -21.09 0.31
C ALA A 109 -4.41 -21.02 1.83
N HIS A 110 -3.21 -20.59 2.25
CA HIS A 110 -2.88 -20.41 3.65
C HIS A 110 -3.76 -19.33 4.32
N ASN A 111 -3.91 -18.18 3.67
CA ASN A 111 -4.76 -17.09 4.17
C ASN A 111 -6.22 -17.51 4.28
N LEU A 112 -6.75 -18.22 3.28
CA LEU A 112 -8.11 -18.78 3.32
C LEU A 112 -8.28 -19.78 4.48
N SER A 113 -7.31 -20.67 4.70
CA SER A 113 -7.35 -21.63 5.81
C SER A 113 -7.28 -20.97 7.19
N SER A 114 -6.74 -19.74 7.26
CA SER A 114 -6.58 -18.95 8.48
C SER A 114 -7.75 -17.99 8.76
N GLY A 115 -8.84 -18.08 7.99
CA GLY A 115 -10.04 -17.24 8.16
C GLY A 115 -10.25 -16.17 7.09
N GLY A 116 -9.43 -16.15 6.03
CA GLY A 116 -9.52 -15.17 4.94
C GLY A 116 -8.89 -13.82 5.32
N HIS A 117 -9.25 -12.77 4.57
CA HIS A 117 -8.76 -11.42 4.85
C HIS A 117 -9.55 -10.78 6.00
N CYS A 118 -8.84 -10.32 7.03
CA CYS A 118 -9.36 -9.51 8.12
C CYS A 118 -8.41 -8.35 8.44
N GLY A 119 -8.83 -7.47 9.36
CA GLY A 119 -8.00 -6.35 9.80
C GLY A 119 -6.66 -6.79 10.39
N GLU A 120 -6.60 -7.96 11.02
CA GLU A 120 -5.38 -8.55 11.56
C GLU A 120 -4.48 -9.14 10.47
N SER A 121 -5.04 -9.83 9.47
CA SER A 121 -4.24 -10.41 8.39
C SER A 121 -3.57 -9.33 7.53
N ASP A 122 -4.22 -8.17 7.40
CA ASP A 122 -3.70 -7.01 6.68
C ASP A 122 -2.48 -6.37 7.34
N LEU A 123 -2.23 -6.69 8.61
CA LEU A 123 -1.06 -6.25 9.35
C LEU A 123 0.14 -7.18 9.18
N LEU A 124 -0.05 -8.34 8.55
CA LEU A 124 1.01 -9.34 8.35
C LEU A 124 1.73 -9.10 7.02
N ALA A 125 2.87 -9.78 6.86
CA ALA A 125 3.60 -9.79 5.60
C ALA A 125 2.69 -10.28 4.47
N GLU A 126 2.59 -9.50 3.38
CA GLU A 126 1.82 -9.88 2.21
C GLU A 126 2.66 -10.71 1.24
N PHE A 127 2.07 -11.09 0.10
CA PHE A 127 2.70 -11.94 -0.91
C PHE A 127 4.09 -11.44 -1.34
N SER A 128 4.24 -10.14 -1.61
CA SER A 128 5.49 -9.54 -2.09
C SER A 128 6.59 -9.60 -1.03
N ASP A 129 6.26 -9.31 0.21
CA ASP A 129 7.16 -9.45 1.35
C ASP A 129 7.63 -10.91 1.49
N ILE A 130 6.71 -11.87 1.42
CA ILE A 130 6.99 -13.31 1.45
C ILE A 130 7.91 -13.73 0.28
N ALA A 131 7.66 -13.25 -0.93
CA ALA A 131 8.44 -13.56 -2.12
C ALA A 131 9.89 -13.05 -2.04
N LEU A 132 10.14 -12.01 -1.23
CA LEU A 132 11.46 -11.41 -1.04
C LEU A 132 12.22 -11.96 0.16
N PHE A 133 11.59 -12.75 1.02
CA PHE A 133 12.30 -13.41 2.13
C PHE A 133 13.48 -14.24 1.60
N PRO A 134 14.69 -14.12 2.19
CA PRO A 134 15.90 -14.75 1.63
C PRO A 134 15.73 -16.24 1.35
N LYS A 135 15.12 -16.99 2.28
CA LYS A 135 14.89 -18.44 2.16
C LYS A 135 14.05 -18.80 0.92
N LEU A 136 12.97 -18.06 0.67
CA LEU A 136 12.09 -18.33 -0.47
C LEU A 136 12.66 -17.75 -1.76
N ARG A 137 13.25 -16.55 -1.71
CA ARG A 137 13.94 -15.94 -2.85
C ARG A 137 15.00 -16.86 -3.44
N THR A 138 15.84 -17.51 -2.62
CA THR A 138 16.86 -18.44 -3.12
C THR A 138 16.26 -19.62 -3.91
N LEU A 139 15.02 -20.01 -3.63
CA LEU A 139 14.32 -21.06 -4.39
C LEU A 139 13.65 -20.51 -5.66
N LEU A 140 13.05 -19.32 -5.56
CA LEU A 140 12.30 -18.69 -6.64
C LEU A 140 13.23 -18.17 -7.75
N ASP A 141 14.39 -17.63 -7.38
CA ASP A 141 15.40 -16.98 -8.24
C ASP A 141 16.38 -17.96 -8.90
N LYS A 142 16.14 -19.28 -8.81
CA LYS A 142 17.00 -20.27 -9.45
C LYS A 142 16.99 -20.14 -10.98
N PRO A 143 18.05 -20.54 -11.68
CA PRO A 143 18.02 -20.62 -13.14
C PRO A 143 16.86 -21.50 -13.65
N PRO A 144 16.38 -21.30 -14.89
CA PRO A 144 15.38 -22.18 -15.52
C PRO A 144 15.80 -23.65 -15.61
N THR A 145 17.10 -23.93 -15.62
CA THR A 145 17.66 -25.29 -15.66
C THR A 145 17.43 -26.08 -14.38
N ASP A 146 17.13 -25.40 -13.27
CA ASP A 146 16.82 -26.05 -12.01
C ASP A 146 15.35 -26.47 -11.97
N ASN A 147 15.11 -27.76 -11.72
CA ASN A 147 13.78 -28.35 -11.58
C ASN A 147 13.09 -27.94 -10.27
N VAL A 148 12.74 -26.65 -10.15
CA VAL A 148 11.86 -26.16 -9.09
C VAL A 148 10.43 -26.52 -9.48
N THR A 149 9.77 -27.33 -8.66
CA THR A 149 8.37 -27.70 -8.83
C THR A 149 7.48 -27.01 -7.80
N GLU A 150 6.18 -27.00 -8.07
CA GLU A 150 5.18 -26.48 -7.14
C GLU A 150 5.23 -27.22 -5.79
N GLU A 151 5.42 -28.55 -5.80
CA GLU A 151 5.51 -29.37 -4.58
C GLU A 151 6.75 -29.03 -3.75
N THR A 152 7.87 -28.74 -4.42
CA THR A 152 9.11 -28.33 -3.74
C THR A 152 8.92 -26.99 -3.03
N LEU A 153 8.21 -26.06 -3.68
CA LEU A 153 7.88 -24.75 -3.11
C LEU A 153 6.84 -24.86 -1.99
N ALA A 154 5.79 -25.65 -2.17
CA ALA A 154 4.78 -25.92 -1.15
C ALA A 154 5.41 -26.50 0.13
N LYS A 155 6.29 -27.49 -0.01
CA LYS A 155 7.05 -28.06 1.12
C LYS A 155 7.95 -27.04 1.81
N ALA A 156 8.51 -26.08 1.07
CA ALA A 156 9.33 -25.01 1.65
C ALA A 156 8.49 -24.00 2.46
N CYS A 157 7.23 -23.80 2.06
CA CYS A 157 6.26 -22.91 2.72
C CYS A 157 5.52 -23.59 3.88
N GLU A 158 5.38 -24.92 3.87
CA GLU A 158 4.68 -25.70 4.89
C GLU A 158 5.26 -25.43 6.29
N GLY A 159 4.43 -24.87 7.17
CA GLY A 159 4.84 -24.43 8.51
C GLY A 159 5.76 -23.21 8.57
N ALA A 160 6.32 -22.76 7.44
CA ALA A 160 7.23 -21.63 7.38
C ALA A 160 6.51 -20.28 7.30
N LEU A 161 5.33 -20.21 6.66
CA LEU A 161 4.61 -18.95 6.44
C LEU A 161 4.33 -18.17 7.74
N PRO A 162 3.79 -18.78 8.82
CA PRO A 162 3.56 -18.04 10.07
C PRO A 162 4.86 -17.50 10.67
N ALA A 163 5.95 -18.29 10.63
CA ALA A 163 7.25 -17.88 11.16
C ALA A 163 7.87 -16.74 10.34
N LEU A 164 7.67 -16.72 9.02
CA LEU A 164 8.12 -15.64 8.15
C LEU A 164 7.34 -14.35 8.43
N GLN A 165 6.01 -14.44 8.60
CA GLN A 165 5.17 -13.29 8.96
C GLN A 165 5.56 -12.71 10.33
N GLU A 166 5.82 -13.56 11.32
CA GLU A 166 6.29 -13.12 12.64
C GLU A 166 7.69 -12.48 12.57
N ALA A 167 8.61 -13.03 11.78
CA ALA A 167 9.92 -12.45 11.56
C ALA A 167 9.81 -11.06 10.90
N TRP A 168 8.98 -10.93 9.87
CA TRP A 168 8.72 -9.67 9.17
C TRP A 168 8.15 -8.62 10.14
N MET A 169 7.16 -9.00 10.94
CA MET A 169 6.53 -8.11 11.91
C MET A 169 7.55 -7.61 12.95
N ARG A 170 8.39 -8.52 13.49
CA ARG A 170 9.44 -8.15 14.44
C ARG A 170 10.48 -7.21 13.83
N GLU A 171 10.90 -7.46 12.59
CA GLU A 171 11.84 -6.59 11.88
C GLU A 171 11.27 -5.16 11.74
N HIS A 172 10.00 -5.07 11.32
CA HIS A 172 9.32 -3.78 11.20
C HIS A 172 9.12 -3.12 12.57
N GLU A 173 8.75 -3.88 13.60
CA GLU A 173 8.62 -3.37 14.96
C GLU A 173 9.94 -2.73 15.43
N GLN A 174 11.07 -3.41 15.23
CA GLN A 174 12.39 -2.87 15.59
C GLN A 174 12.74 -1.62 14.80
N TYR A 175 12.41 -1.57 13.51
CA TYR A 175 12.58 -0.38 12.69
C TYR A 175 11.79 0.82 13.26
N PHE A 176 10.50 0.63 13.58
CA PHE A 176 9.66 1.69 14.13
C PHE A 176 10.07 2.10 15.55
N ILE A 177 10.52 1.16 16.40
CA ILE A 177 11.15 1.48 17.69
C ILE A 177 12.39 2.37 17.47
N GLY A 178 13.21 2.06 16.46
CA GLY A 178 14.35 2.87 16.05
C GLY A 178 13.95 4.30 15.71
N LEU A 179 12.87 4.50 14.96
CA LEU A 179 12.34 5.84 14.64
C LEU A 179 11.88 6.60 15.89
N VAL A 180 11.24 5.92 16.86
CA VAL A 180 10.82 6.55 18.11
C VAL A 180 12.03 6.95 18.96
N LYS A 181 13.04 6.07 19.09
CA LYS A 181 14.26 6.31 19.86
C LYS A 181 15.09 7.51 19.37
N GLN A 182 14.95 7.89 18.10
CA GLN A 182 15.59 9.09 17.53
C GLN A 182 14.98 10.41 18.03
N LYS A 183 13.81 10.39 18.70
CA LYS A 183 13.18 11.61 19.23
C LYS A 183 13.73 11.97 20.61
N MET A 184 13.97 13.27 20.83
CA MET A 184 14.64 13.79 22.04
C MET A 184 14.01 13.37 23.38
N ARG A 185 12.69 13.12 23.42
CA ARG A 185 11.97 12.72 24.64
C ARG A 185 11.86 11.19 24.83
N ALA A 186 12.43 10.40 23.91
CA ALA A 186 12.30 8.94 23.94
C ALA A 186 13.06 8.28 25.10
N SER A 187 14.09 8.93 25.65
CA SER A 187 14.85 8.41 26.79
C SER A 187 14.03 8.30 28.09
N ALA A 188 12.93 9.04 28.19
CA ALA A 188 12.02 8.97 29.34
C ALA A 188 10.96 7.86 29.19
N LEU A 189 10.86 7.22 28.02
CA LEU A 189 9.86 6.20 27.74
C LEU A 189 10.35 4.82 28.21
N PRO A 190 9.47 3.98 28.75
CA PRO A 190 9.82 2.60 29.08
C PRO A 190 10.24 1.84 27.81
N ASP A 191 11.30 1.04 27.91
CA ASP A 191 11.85 0.30 26.75
C ASP A 191 10.87 -0.77 26.22
N ARG A 192 9.95 -1.23 27.07
CA ARG A 192 8.90 -2.19 26.70
C ARG A 192 7.67 -1.45 26.17
N SER A 193 7.20 -1.86 25.00
CA SER A 193 5.92 -1.44 24.41
C SER A 193 5.81 0.04 23.99
N MET A 194 6.94 0.70 23.63
CA MET A 194 6.95 2.09 23.16
C MET A 194 5.92 2.35 22.06
N LEU A 195 5.80 1.42 21.10
CA LEU A 195 4.88 1.57 19.97
C LEU A 195 3.40 1.49 20.35
N SER A 196 3.08 0.91 21.52
CA SER A 196 1.71 0.84 22.02
C SER A 196 1.28 2.11 22.75
N LEU A 197 2.20 3.01 23.12
CA LEU A 197 1.89 4.19 23.91
C LEU A 197 0.90 5.11 23.19
N ALA A 198 -0.05 5.67 23.93
CA ALA A 198 -1.05 6.59 23.37
C ALA A 198 -0.41 7.84 22.76
N ILE A 199 0.77 8.23 23.24
CA ILE A 199 1.49 9.41 22.73
C ILE A 199 2.34 9.14 21.49
N VAL A 200 2.50 7.88 21.05
CA VAL A 200 3.33 7.56 19.88
C VAL A 200 2.45 7.45 18.64
N THR A 201 2.75 8.28 17.64
CA THR A 201 2.14 8.25 16.31
C THR A 201 3.19 8.36 15.22
N PHE A 202 2.78 8.26 13.96
CA PHE A 202 3.64 8.35 12.79
C PHE A 202 3.02 9.28 11.76
N LYS A 203 3.89 10.05 11.11
CA LYS A 203 3.56 10.90 9.98
C LYS A 203 4.21 10.37 8.70
N CYS A 204 3.44 10.31 7.63
CA CYS A 204 3.96 10.06 6.30
C CYS A 204 4.37 11.38 5.67
N LYS A 205 5.64 11.58 5.33
CA LYS A 205 6.06 12.82 4.66
C LYS A 205 5.60 12.93 3.21
N ARG A 206 5.26 11.80 2.56
CA ARG A 206 4.79 11.77 1.17
C ARG A 206 3.37 12.30 0.99
N CYS A 207 2.41 11.78 1.78
CA CYS A 207 1.01 12.22 1.69
C CYS A 207 0.59 13.15 2.83
N LEU A 208 1.51 13.46 3.75
CA LEU A 208 1.28 14.29 4.94
C LEU A 208 0.25 13.73 5.92
N ASN A 209 -0.18 12.47 5.77
CA ASN A 209 -1.05 11.82 6.73
C ASN A 209 -0.34 11.73 8.09
N GLN A 210 -1.06 12.12 9.15
CA GLN A 210 -0.56 12.16 10.53
C GLN A 210 -1.33 11.15 11.37
N ASP A 211 -0.96 11.03 12.64
CA ASP A 211 -1.69 10.23 13.63
C ASP A 211 -1.81 8.73 13.31
N MET A 212 -0.97 8.23 12.38
CA MET A 212 -0.89 6.80 12.12
C MET A 212 -0.27 6.11 13.34
N ARG A 213 -0.67 4.88 13.62
CA ARG A 213 -0.20 4.15 14.80
C ARG A 213 0.32 2.79 14.42
N TRP A 214 1.19 2.26 15.25
CA TRP A 214 1.57 0.86 15.16
C TRP A 214 0.39 -0.04 15.55
N PRO A 215 0.20 -1.21 14.91
CA PRO A 215 0.87 -1.68 13.69
C PRO A 215 0.24 -1.14 12.38
N TYR A 216 -0.86 -0.39 12.48
CA TYR A 216 -1.64 0.07 11.32
C TYR A 216 -0.89 0.96 10.31
N VAL A 217 0.21 1.59 10.71
CA VAL A 217 1.12 2.31 9.82
C VAL A 217 1.66 1.42 8.69
N LEU A 218 1.77 0.10 8.92
CA LEU A 218 2.19 -0.88 7.91
C LEU A 218 1.22 -0.99 6.74
N THR A 219 -0.06 -0.70 6.98
CA THR A 219 -1.12 -0.78 5.95
C THR A 219 -1.25 0.51 5.15
N HIS A 220 -0.40 1.51 5.43
CA HIS A 220 -0.49 2.80 4.79
C HIS A 220 0.00 2.73 3.34
N ALA A 221 -0.85 3.11 2.39
CA ALA A 221 -0.58 2.98 0.96
C ALA A 221 0.74 3.62 0.49
N CYS A 222 1.24 4.67 1.16
CA CYS A 222 2.55 5.25 0.78
C CYS A 222 3.74 4.39 1.17
N GLY A 223 3.57 3.42 2.09
CA GLY A 223 4.56 2.41 2.46
C GLY A 223 4.81 1.39 1.34
N HIS A 224 3.95 1.36 0.33
CA HIS A 224 4.05 0.53 -0.85
C HIS A 224 4.32 1.45 -2.06
N PRO A 225 5.33 1.16 -2.90
CA PRO A 225 5.50 1.92 -4.14
C PRO A 225 4.21 1.80 -4.95
N GLY A 226 3.48 2.91 -5.11
CA GLY A 226 2.28 2.88 -5.94
C GLY A 226 2.66 2.41 -7.36
N LEU A 227 1.72 1.72 -8.02
CA LEU A 227 1.81 1.23 -9.41
C LEU A 227 2.06 2.33 -10.47
N ARG A 228 2.38 3.56 -10.07
CA ARG A 228 2.61 4.70 -10.96
C ARG A 228 3.92 4.60 -11.74
N TYR A 229 4.80 3.69 -11.38
CA TYR A 229 5.93 3.30 -12.21
C TYR A 229 5.59 1.96 -12.86
N PHE A 230 4.91 2.00 -14.01
CA PHE A 230 5.18 0.95 -14.99
C PHE A 230 6.66 1.11 -15.32
N PRO A 231 7.52 0.11 -15.06
CA PRO A 231 8.90 0.20 -15.46
C PRO A 231 8.92 0.59 -16.95
N PRO A 232 9.76 1.56 -17.35
CA PRO A 232 9.82 2.01 -18.73
C PRO A 232 9.88 0.79 -19.64
N HIS A 233 9.07 0.81 -20.69
CA HIS A 233 9.02 -0.28 -21.65
C HIS A 233 10.46 -0.65 -22.03
N PRO A 234 10.84 -1.94 -22.13
CA PRO A 234 12.22 -2.39 -22.31
C PRO A 234 12.91 -1.96 -23.63
N SER A 235 12.52 -0.85 -24.24
CA SER A 235 12.95 -0.46 -25.59
C SER A 235 14.14 0.49 -25.64
N ASP A 236 14.52 1.23 -24.58
CA ASP A 236 15.52 2.31 -24.73
C ASP A 236 16.82 2.24 -23.92
N ASP A 237 16.93 1.42 -22.89
CA ASP A 237 18.20 1.10 -22.23
C ASP A 237 17.93 -0.09 -21.31
N ARG A 238 18.05 -1.31 -21.85
CA ARG A 238 17.72 -2.53 -21.09
C ARG A 238 18.76 -2.77 -19.99
N LYS A 239 18.56 -2.08 -18.87
CA LYS A 239 19.13 -2.51 -17.59
C LYS A 239 18.66 -3.95 -17.35
N LYS A 240 19.60 -4.84 -17.06
CA LYS A 240 19.32 -6.23 -16.66
C LYS A 240 18.23 -6.23 -15.59
N LEU A 241 17.15 -6.98 -15.83
CA LEU A 241 16.07 -7.12 -14.87
C LEU A 241 16.58 -7.81 -13.61
N GLU A 242 16.29 -7.24 -12.45
CA GLU A 242 16.56 -7.86 -11.16
C GLU A 242 15.34 -8.64 -10.67
N TYR A 243 15.55 -9.60 -9.76
CA TYR A 243 14.47 -10.43 -9.20
C TYR A 243 13.33 -9.58 -8.62
N ARG A 244 13.69 -8.47 -7.95
CA ARG A 244 12.72 -7.52 -7.38
C ARG A 244 11.84 -6.88 -8.45
N ASP A 245 12.40 -6.54 -9.62
CA ASP A 245 11.64 -5.96 -10.73
C ASP A 245 10.54 -6.93 -11.22
N ILE A 246 10.85 -8.23 -11.26
CA ILE A 246 9.88 -9.27 -11.63
C ILE A 246 8.79 -9.42 -10.57
N VAL A 247 9.14 -9.43 -9.28
CA VAL A 247 8.15 -9.48 -8.18
C VAL A 247 7.21 -8.29 -8.25
N ASP A 248 7.75 -7.08 -8.43
CA ASP A 248 6.97 -5.85 -8.50
C ASP A 248 6.05 -5.84 -9.74
N PHE A 249 6.57 -6.27 -10.90
CA PHE A 249 5.78 -6.43 -12.13
C PHE A 249 4.67 -7.47 -11.97
N PHE A 250 4.97 -8.62 -11.38
CA PHE A 250 3.99 -9.67 -11.11
C PHE A 250 2.87 -9.16 -10.20
N CYS A 251 3.22 -8.46 -9.12
CA CYS A 251 2.25 -7.87 -8.20
C CYS A 251 1.38 -6.81 -8.90
N ALA A 252 1.98 -5.96 -9.73
CA ALA A 252 1.27 -4.96 -10.52
C ALA A 252 0.21 -5.57 -11.45
N GLN A 253 0.58 -6.62 -12.19
CA GLN A 253 -0.34 -7.33 -13.09
C GLN A 253 -1.50 -8.00 -12.36
N ARG A 254 -1.28 -8.43 -11.12
CA ARG A 254 -2.25 -9.16 -10.30
C ARG A 254 -2.99 -8.26 -9.31
N THR A 255 -2.74 -6.95 -9.33
CA THR A 255 -3.28 -5.99 -8.34
C THR A 255 -2.98 -6.36 -6.88
N LEU A 256 -1.82 -6.99 -6.65
CA LEU A 256 -1.31 -7.30 -5.31
C LEU A 256 -0.53 -6.09 -4.76
N ARG A 257 -0.42 -5.99 -3.44
CA ARG A 257 0.41 -4.92 -2.85
C ARG A 257 1.89 -5.21 -3.09
N LEU A 258 2.62 -4.15 -3.43
CA LEU A 258 4.08 -4.21 -3.54
C LEU A 258 4.70 -4.28 -2.14
N THR A 259 5.97 -4.66 -2.10
CA THR A 259 6.74 -4.80 -0.86
C THR A 259 6.71 -3.51 -0.04
N HIS A 260 6.56 -3.65 1.28
CA HIS A 260 6.73 -2.50 2.16
C HIS A 260 8.18 -1.98 2.09
N SER A 261 8.37 -0.70 1.81
CA SER A 261 9.71 -0.10 1.70
C SER A 261 10.01 0.85 2.86
N HIS A 262 11.18 0.67 3.48
CA HIS A 262 11.71 1.62 4.47
C HIS A 262 12.20 2.93 3.83
N GLU A 263 12.32 2.98 2.50
CA GLU A 263 12.73 4.18 1.77
C GLU A 263 11.68 5.30 1.87
N TYR A 264 10.47 4.98 2.31
CA TYR A 264 9.48 6.00 2.58
C TYR A 264 9.79 6.73 3.87
N GLU A 265 9.84 8.05 3.76
CA GLU A 265 10.06 8.97 4.85
C GLU A 265 8.88 8.97 5.84
N LEU A 266 8.78 7.91 6.62
CA LEU A 266 7.97 7.87 7.82
C LEU A 266 8.72 8.57 8.94
N GLU A 267 7.99 9.36 9.72
CA GLU A 267 8.54 10.07 10.86
C GLU A 267 7.74 9.69 12.10
N ALA A 268 8.42 9.18 13.13
CA ALA A 268 7.80 9.04 14.44
C ALA A 268 7.41 10.43 14.97
N GLN A 269 6.25 10.53 15.59
CA GLN A 269 5.79 11.72 16.26
C GLN A 269 5.48 11.34 17.71
N LEU A 270 5.98 12.17 18.63
CA LEU A 270 5.52 12.14 20.01
C LEU A 270 4.43 13.18 20.13
N ALA A 271 3.39 12.83 20.87
CA ALA A 271 2.23 13.66 21.02
C ALA A 271 2.60 15.04 21.61
N SER A 272 1.85 16.05 21.20
CA SER A 272 2.04 17.41 21.69
C SER A 272 1.62 17.51 23.16
N ALA A 273 2.04 18.57 23.84
CA ALA A 273 1.62 18.85 25.22
C ALA A 273 0.07 18.86 25.36
N ALA A 274 -0.65 19.30 24.34
CA ALA A 274 -2.11 19.30 24.33
C ALA A 274 -2.72 17.88 24.40
N VAL A 275 -2.10 16.90 23.73
CA VAL A 275 -2.53 15.50 23.80
C VAL A 275 -2.21 14.92 25.17
N GLU A 276 -1.03 15.24 25.72
CA GLU A 276 -0.67 14.82 27.09
C GLU A 276 -1.67 15.37 28.12
N ASP A 277 -2.12 16.61 27.97
CA ASP A 277 -3.12 17.21 28.85
C ASP A 277 -4.48 16.51 28.77
N VAL A 278 -4.93 16.16 27.55
CA VAL A 278 -6.14 15.33 27.36
C VAL A 278 -6.01 14.00 28.12
N ILE A 279 -4.87 13.33 27.98
CA ILE A 279 -4.61 12.05 28.67
C ILE A 279 -4.64 12.23 30.20
N ARG A 280 -4.03 13.30 30.71
CA ARG A 280 -4.04 13.61 32.16
C ARG A 280 -5.44 13.90 32.68
N VAL A 281 -6.26 14.64 31.92
CA VAL A 281 -7.66 14.91 32.28
C VAL A 281 -8.49 13.62 32.33
N CYS A 282 -8.16 12.63 31.49
CA CYS A 282 -8.75 11.29 31.57
C CYS A 282 -8.23 10.45 32.77
N GLY A 283 -7.30 10.98 33.57
CA GLY A 283 -6.77 10.30 34.76
C GLY A 283 -5.60 9.34 34.48
N TYR A 284 -4.98 9.41 33.30
CA TYR A 284 -3.87 8.53 32.92
C TYR A 284 -2.52 9.27 32.87
N ASP A 285 -1.42 8.53 32.99
CA ASP A 285 -0.07 9.04 32.75
C ASP A 285 0.28 8.93 31.25
N PRO A 286 0.52 10.05 30.53
CA PRO A 286 0.87 10.03 29.12
C PRO A 286 2.15 9.26 28.78
N LEU A 287 3.05 9.04 29.74
CA LEU A 287 4.31 8.33 29.48
C LEU A 287 4.16 6.80 29.56
N THR A 288 3.08 6.30 30.14
CA THR A 288 2.88 4.86 30.35
C THR A 288 1.61 4.32 29.72
N VAL A 289 0.58 5.15 29.53
CA VAL A 289 -0.71 4.68 29.03
C VAL A 289 -0.60 4.23 27.57
N SER A 290 -1.12 3.05 27.30
CA SER A 290 -1.26 2.52 25.96
C SER A 290 -2.42 3.17 25.22
N TYR A 291 -2.37 3.11 23.90
CA TYR A 291 -3.45 3.54 23.03
C TYR A 291 -4.73 2.71 23.27
N ALA A 292 -4.59 1.41 23.57
CA ALA A 292 -5.72 0.54 23.86
C ALA A 292 -6.46 0.96 25.14
N GLU A 293 -5.72 1.25 26.23
CA GLU A 293 -6.30 1.77 27.47
C GLU A 293 -7.03 3.10 27.23
N MET A 294 -6.43 4.03 26.48
CA MET A 294 -7.09 5.28 26.14
C MET A 294 -8.33 5.07 25.26
N ARG A 295 -8.30 4.14 24.30
CA ARG A 295 -9.48 3.80 23.47
C ARG A 295 -10.63 3.25 24.32
N ASP A 296 -10.32 2.48 25.35
CA ASP A 296 -11.32 1.88 26.23
C ASP A 296 -11.76 2.83 27.36
N CYS A 297 -11.10 3.99 27.49
CA CYS A 297 -11.41 5.05 28.43
C CYS A 297 -12.87 5.54 28.28
N LYS A 298 -13.60 5.47 29.39
CA LYS A 298 -15.01 5.90 29.47
C LYS A 298 -15.17 7.36 29.88
N VAL A 299 -14.10 8.04 30.26
CA VAL A 299 -14.15 9.48 30.56
C VAL A 299 -14.52 10.23 29.29
N ARG A 300 -15.46 11.16 29.42
CA ARG A 300 -15.74 12.17 28.39
C ARG A 300 -15.22 13.50 28.86
N ILE A 301 -14.68 14.24 27.92
CA ILE A 301 -14.09 15.54 28.19
C ILE A 301 -14.79 16.60 27.34
N TYR A 302 -14.74 17.84 27.81
CA TYR A 302 -15.28 18.98 27.11
C TYR A 302 -14.25 20.11 27.09
N CYS A 303 -14.38 20.97 26.09
CA CYS A 303 -13.50 22.12 25.95
C CYS A 303 -14.03 23.28 26.79
N THR A 304 -13.30 23.67 27.83
CA THR A 304 -13.70 24.72 28.79
C THR A 304 -13.82 26.11 28.14
N ILE A 305 -13.08 26.34 27.05
CA ILE A 305 -13.13 27.59 26.27
C ILE A 305 -14.41 27.67 25.45
N CYS A 306 -14.84 26.54 24.88
CA CYS A 306 -15.99 26.48 24.00
C CYS A 306 -17.30 26.27 24.82
N ALA A 307 -17.24 25.73 26.05
CA ALA A 307 -18.36 25.57 26.98
C ALA A 307 -18.62 26.82 27.83
N VAL A 308 -18.91 27.95 27.17
CA VAL A 308 -19.25 29.22 27.85
C VAL A 308 -20.74 29.52 27.70
N PRO A 309 -21.38 30.23 28.65
CA PRO A 309 -22.81 30.52 28.60
C PRO A 309 -23.27 31.19 27.29
N SER A 310 -22.42 32.01 26.67
CA SER A 310 -22.75 32.68 25.39
C SER A 310 -22.85 31.73 24.19
N VAL A 311 -22.37 30.49 24.30
CA VAL A 311 -22.52 29.46 23.26
C VAL A 311 -23.81 28.65 23.48
N GLY A 312 -24.29 28.54 24.72
CA GLY A 312 -25.54 27.84 25.07
C GLY A 312 -25.43 26.30 25.11
N PHE A 313 -24.26 25.73 24.82
CA PHE A 313 -24.03 24.28 24.92
C PHE A 313 -22.53 23.97 25.02
N ALA A 314 -22.24 22.72 25.39
CA ALA A 314 -20.93 22.11 25.35
C ALA A 314 -20.96 20.88 24.44
N GLN A 315 -19.79 20.41 24.05
CA GLN A 315 -19.63 19.19 23.27
C GLN A 315 -18.84 18.20 24.13
N ALA A 316 -19.40 17.00 24.31
CA ALA A 316 -18.73 15.88 24.93
C ALA A 316 -17.89 15.14 23.87
N PHE A 317 -16.62 14.96 24.19
CA PHE A 317 -15.65 14.29 23.33
C PHE A 317 -15.08 13.06 24.04
N ASP A 318 -14.85 11.99 23.28
CA ASP A 318 -13.78 11.07 23.64
C ASP A 318 -12.40 11.75 23.42
N TRP A 319 -11.35 11.13 23.94
CA TRP A 319 -10.01 11.71 23.90
C TRP A 319 -9.50 11.95 22.46
N GLN A 320 -9.96 11.18 21.46
CA GLN A 320 -9.51 11.30 20.07
C GLN A 320 -10.22 12.44 19.34
N ASN A 321 -11.53 12.55 19.50
CA ASN A 321 -12.30 13.65 18.96
C ASN A 321 -11.87 14.99 19.58
N ALA A 322 -11.41 14.97 20.84
CA ALA A 322 -10.78 16.13 21.46
C ALA A 322 -9.49 16.56 20.74
N LEU A 323 -8.68 15.64 20.20
CA LEU A 323 -7.48 15.99 19.41
C LEU A 323 -7.84 16.67 18.09
N HIS A 324 -8.97 16.29 17.50
CA HIS A 324 -9.48 16.88 16.27
C HIS A 324 -10.30 18.16 16.52
N HIS A 325 -10.51 18.56 17.78
CA HIS A 325 -11.20 19.78 18.14
C HIS A 325 -10.29 21.01 17.93
N SER A 326 -10.20 21.40 16.66
CA SER A 326 -9.58 22.63 16.16
C SER A 326 -10.67 23.64 15.77
N VAL A 327 -11.53 24.03 16.71
CA VAL A 327 -12.51 25.09 16.42
C VAL A 327 -11.77 26.42 16.34
N PRO A 328 -11.97 27.25 15.28
CA PRO A 328 -11.31 28.56 15.14
C PRO A 328 -11.52 29.50 16.33
N ARG A 329 -12.63 29.33 17.08
CA ARG A 329 -12.92 30.06 18.32
C ARG A 329 -12.04 29.61 19.51
N CYS A 330 -11.59 28.36 19.48
CA CYS A 330 -10.71 27.78 20.46
C CYS A 330 -9.20 27.97 20.07
N ASP A 331 -8.91 28.40 18.83
CA ASP A 331 -7.61 28.94 18.37
C ASP A 331 -7.63 30.48 18.40
N THR A 332 -7.39 31.09 19.56
CA THR A 332 -7.42 32.55 19.78
C THR A 332 -6.34 33.35 19.05
N HIS A 333 -5.69 32.79 18.02
CA HIS A 333 -4.63 33.45 17.26
C HIS A 333 -5.12 34.43 16.18
N GLY A 334 -6.41 34.41 15.77
CA GLY A 334 -6.86 35.14 14.57
C GLY A 334 -7.86 36.29 14.76
N LEU A 335 -8.62 36.32 15.85
CA LEU A 335 -9.66 37.34 16.07
C LEU A 335 -9.45 37.89 17.48
N GLY A 336 -8.99 39.14 17.58
CA GLY A 336 -8.57 39.82 18.82
C GLY A 336 -9.65 40.06 19.88
N TRP A 337 -10.50 39.07 20.14
CA TRP A 337 -11.64 39.09 21.06
C TRP A 337 -11.60 37.93 22.08
N GLY A 338 -10.45 37.28 22.26
CA GLY A 338 -10.23 36.29 23.34
C GLY A 338 -9.36 36.88 24.46
N PRO A 339 -9.61 36.54 25.74
CA PRO A 339 -8.78 36.99 26.85
C PRO A 339 -7.32 36.58 26.63
N LEU A 340 -6.42 37.58 26.62
CA LEU A 340 -4.98 37.37 26.53
C LEU A 340 -4.52 36.44 27.66
N GLN A 341 -3.77 35.40 27.30
CA GLN A 341 -2.77 34.72 28.15
C GLN A 341 -3.22 33.96 29.41
N ILE A 342 -4.50 33.84 29.74
CA ILE A 342 -4.91 33.00 30.88
C ILE A 342 -4.74 31.52 30.51
N ALA A 343 -3.59 30.99 30.93
CA ALA A 343 -3.18 29.59 31.07
C ALA A 343 -3.76 28.60 30.05
N ARG A 344 -2.98 28.34 28.99
CA ARG A 344 -3.19 27.22 28.04
C ARG A 344 -3.26 25.83 28.71
N SER A 345 -2.97 25.71 30.01
CA SER A 345 -2.86 24.44 30.74
C SER A 345 -4.19 23.83 31.18
N THR A 346 -5.35 24.44 30.91
CA THR A 346 -6.67 23.88 31.32
C THR A 346 -7.74 23.95 30.22
N LYS A 347 -7.37 23.72 28.94
CA LYS A 347 -8.35 23.68 27.83
C LYS A 347 -9.41 22.60 28.02
N TRP A 348 -9.04 21.49 28.64
CA TRP A 348 -9.87 20.30 28.77
C TRP A 348 -10.27 20.07 30.22
N ALA A 349 -11.52 19.68 30.43
CA ALA A 349 -12.04 19.21 31.71
C ALA A 349 -12.84 17.93 31.48
N ALA A 350 -12.86 17.05 32.48
CA ALA A 350 -13.68 15.86 32.46
C ALA A 350 -15.14 16.24 32.76
N LEU A 351 -16.07 15.65 32.00
CA LEU A 351 -17.48 15.64 32.37
C LEU A 351 -17.66 14.86 33.67
N ASP A 352 -18.67 15.24 34.44
CA ASP A 352 -18.96 14.49 35.66
C ASP A 352 -19.47 13.07 35.33
N PRO A 353 -19.38 12.13 36.28
CA PRO A 353 -19.75 10.74 36.02
C PRO A 353 -21.20 10.53 35.59
N GLU A 354 -22.15 11.37 36.04
CA GLU A 354 -23.56 11.23 35.68
C GLU A 354 -23.80 11.66 34.23
N ASP A 355 -23.29 12.83 33.83
CA ASP A 355 -23.34 13.28 32.43
C ASP A 355 -22.63 12.30 31.49
N THR A 356 -21.47 11.79 31.91
CA THR A 356 -20.74 10.76 31.15
C THR A 356 -21.58 9.50 30.95
N ALA A 357 -22.28 9.03 32.00
CA ALA A 357 -23.15 7.86 31.92
C ALA A 357 -24.36 8.08 30.99
N MET A 358 -24.83 9.33 30.85
CA MET A 358 -25.89 9.68 29.89
C MET A 358 -25.36 9.78 28.44
N VAL A 359 -24.13 10.27 28.24
CA VAL A 359 -23.51 10.43 26.92
C VAL A 359 -23.16 9.08 26.27
N LEU A 360 -22.60 8.13 27.03
CA LEU A 360 -22.08 6.86 26.49
C LEU A 360 -23.11 6.02 25.70
N PRO A 361 -24.37 5.84 26.17
CA PRO A 361 -25.40 5.15 25.39
C PRO A 361 -25.73 5.83 24.07
N LEU A 362 -25.74 7.18 24.04
CA LEU A 362 -26.03 7.96 22.83
C LEU A 362 -24.90 7.81 21.81
N GLU A 363 -23.65 7.90 22.22
CA GLU A 363 -22.49 7.65 21.35
C GLU A 363 -22.54 6.24 20.74
N ASN A 364 -22.87 5.24 21.57
CA ASN A 364 -23.01 3.87 21.09
C ASN A 364 -24.17 3.73 20.09
N ALA A 365 -25.30 4.39 20.34
CA ALA A 365 -26.42 4.42 19.42
C ALA A 365 -26.05 5.08 18.08
N VAL A 366 -25.32 6.21 18.10
CA VAL A 366 -24.80 6.88 16.90
C VAL A 366 -23.83 5.97 16.13
N ARG A 367 -22.95 5.24 16.84
CA ARG A 367 -22.01 4.31 16.22
C ARG A 367 -22.70 3.10 15.57
N VAL A 368 -23.75 2.58 16.20
CA VAL A 368 -24.52 1.42 15.70
C VAL A 368 -25.48 1.81 14.59
N SER A 369 -26.09 2.99 14.66
CA SER A 369 -27.10 3.42 13.69
C SER A 369 -26.51 3.65 12.30
N GLY A 370 -25.21 3.93 12.19
CA GLY A 370 -24.39 3.70 10.99
C GLY A 370 -24.93 4.27 9.69
N SER A 371 -25.83 5.27 9.75
CA SER A 371 -26.57 5.75 8.58
C SER A 371 -25.70 6.54 7.61
N GLU A 372 -24.51 6.94 8.05
CA GLU A 372 -23.44 7.38 7.18
C GLU A 372 -22.35 6.31 7.22
N LEU A 373 -22.29 5.49 6.17
CA LEU A 373 -21.08 4.76 5.82
C LEU A 373 -19.95 5.78 5.82
N SER A 374 -19.19 5.81 6.91
CA SER A 374 -18.11 6.75 7.12
C SER A 374 -17.15 6.76 5.93
N ASP A 375 -16.37 7.83 5.79
CA ASP A 375 -15.23 7.99 4.85
C ASP A 375 -14.13 6.91 4.96
N GLY A 376 -14.40 5.82 5.67
CA GLY A 376 -13.54 4.67 5.83
C GLY A 376 -13.27 3.94 4.52
N LEU A 377 -12.06 3.38 4.45
CA LEU A 377 -11.66 2.43 3.43
C LEU A 377 -12.23 1.06 3.81
N TYR A 378 -13.12 0.51 3.01
CA TYR A 378 -13.64 -0.85 3.18
C TYR A 378 -12.79 -1.83 2.38
N ARG A 379 -12.50 -3.01 2.95
CA ARG A 379 -11.81 -4.10 2.25
C ARG A 379 -12.66 -5.36 2.25
N CYS A 380 -12.67 -6.06 1.12
CA CYS A 380 -13.35 -7.33 0.96
C CYS A 380 -12.59 -8.42 1.73
N ALA A 381 -13.30 -9.26 2.48
CA ALA A 381 -12.71 -10.41 3.18
C ALA A 381 -12.39 -11.60 2.23
N LEU A 382 -12.99 -11.58 1.03
CA LEU A 382 -12.95 -12.69 0.06
C LEU A 382 -11.96 -12.45 -1.10
N CYS A 383 -11.51 -11.21 -1.32
CA CYS A 383 -10.54 -10.89 -2.36
C CYS A 383 -9.80 -9.57 -2.05
N PRO A 384 -8.73 -9.23 -2.80
CA PRO A 384 -7.92 -8.02 -2.53
C PRO A 384 -8.62 -6.66 -2.76
N TYR A 385 -9.91 -6.62 -3.09
CA TYR A 385 -10.61 -5.37 -3.42
C TYR A 385 -10.80 -4.44 -2.21
N GLU A 386 -10.50 -3.16 -2.40
CA GLU A 386 -10.71 -2.09 -1.43
C GLU A 386 -11.44 -0.89 -2.06
N THR A 387 -12.26 -0.17 -1.27
CA THR A 387 -12.99 1.01 -1.74
C THR A 387 -13.39 1.93 -0.59
N ARG A 388 -13.41 3.24 -0.83
CA ARG A 388 -14.02 4.23 0.10
C ARG A 388 -15.50 4.49 -0.17
N LYS A 389 -16.04 3.93 -1.26
CA LYS A 389 -17.40 4.21 -1.73
C LYS A 389 -18.33 3.06 -1.37
N SER A 390 -18.66 2.22 -2.34
CA SER A 390 -19.69 1.19 -2.20
C SER A 390 -19.07 -0.19 -2.30
N ILE A 391 -18.74 -0.77 -1.15
CA ILE A 391 -18.34 -2.20 -1.08
C ILE A 391 -19.48 -3.12 -1.54
N TRP A 392 -20.74 -2.69 -1.39
CA TRP A 392 -21.93 -3.38 -1.93
C TRP A 392 -21.89 -3.57 -3.44
N SER A 393 -21.45 -2.55 -4.19
CA SER A 393 -21.36 -2.64 -5.65
C SER A 393 -20.38 -3.73 -6.07
N HIS A 394 -19.24 -3.81 -5.39
CA HIS A 394 -18.26 -4.88 -5.59
C HIS A 394 -18.83 -6.26 -5.23
N PHE A 395 -19.49 -6.41 -4.07
CA PHE A 395 -20.08 -7.68 -3.67
C PHE A 395 -21.12 -8.22 -4.68
N ARG A 396 -21.96 -7.32 -5.23
CA ARG A 396 -22.95 -7.70 -6.25
C ARG A 396 -22.30 -8.17 -7.55
N SER A 397 -21.21 -7.55 -7.98
CA SER A 397 -20.55 -7.90 -9.23
C SER A 397 -19.60 -9.10 -9.11
N ALA A 398 -18.84 -9.18 -8.01
CA ALA A 398 -17.75 -10.15 -7.85
C ALA A 398 -18.15 -11.41 -7.07
N HIS A 399 -19.10 -11.34 -6.13
CA HIS A 399 -19.38 -12.42 -5.17
C HIS A 399 -20.81 -12.98 -5.19
N LYS A 400 -21.62 -12.62 -6.21
CA LYS A 400 -22.92 -13.22 -6.54
C LYS A 400 -23.72 -13.80 -5.33
N GLY A 401 -24.38 -12.94 -4.54
CA GLY A 401 -25.68 -13.33 -4.00
C GLY A 401 -25.95 -13.38 -2.49
N LYS A 402 -25.36 -12.52 -1.65
CA LYS A 402 -25.95 -12.16 -0.33
C LYS A 402 -25.68 -10.68 -0.01
N THR A 403 -26.53 -10.08 0.84
CA THR A 403 -26.24 -8.78 1.43
C THR A 403 -24.96 -8.92 2.27
N PRO A 404 -23.89 -8.17 1.97
CA PRO A 404 -22.64 -8.35 2.68
C PRO A 404 -22.78 -7.89 4.13
N GLU A 405 -22.20 -8.67 5.05
CA GLU A 405 -22.13 -8.38 6.48
C GLU A 405 -20.72 -7.88 6.86
N ILE A 406 -20.66 -6.80 7.64
CA ILE A 406 -19.39 -6.29 8.17
C ILE A 406 -18.78 -7.31 9.16
N GLY A 407 -17.47 -7.51 9.12
CA GLY A 407 -16.75 -8.52 9.90
C GLY A 407 -16.72 -9.91 9.25
N THR A 408 -17.71 -10.25 8.42
CA THR A 408 -17.79 -11.55 7.75
C THR A 408 -17.38 -11.47 6.27
N ASN A 409 -17.95 -10.50 5.55
CA ASN A 409 -17.75 -10.37 4.11
C ASN A 409 -16.82 -9.21 3.77
N PHE A 410 -16.82 -8.16 4.59
CA PHE A 410 -15.93 -7.03 4.45
C PHE A 410 -15.66 -6.43 5.81
N TYR A 411 -14.62 -5.62 5.94
CA TYR A 411 -14.34 -4.89 7.16
C TYR A 411 -13.87 -3.47 6.83
N ILE A 412 -13.92 -2.60 7.83
CA ILE A 412 -13.31 -1.27 7.73
C ILE A 412 -11.82 -1.48 7.90
N HIS A 413 -11.07 -1.16 6.85
CA HIS A 413 -9.63 -1.30 6.82
C HIS A 413 -9.03 -0.48 7.97
N PRO A 414 -8.06 -1.03 8.72
CA PRO A 414 -7.58 -0.37 9.92
C PRO A 414 -6.92 1.00 9.70
N SER A 415 -6.45 1.28 8.48
CA SER A 415 -5.92 2.60 8.11
C SER A 415 -6.99 3.70 8.01
N SER A 416 -8.28 3.36 8.10
CA SER A 416 -9.39 4.32 7.95
C SER A 416 -9.42 5.38 9.04
N GLY A 417 -8.56 5.25 10.05
CA GLY A 417 -8.62 6.05 11.27
C GLY A 417 -9.87 5.70 12.07
N ASN A 418 -9.86 6.07 13.35
CA ASN A 418 -11.12 6.19 14.07
C ASN A 418 -11.80 7.42 13.47
N GLY A 419 -12.73 7.18 12.54
CA GLY A 419 -13.44 8.26 11.85
C GLY A 419 -13.94 9.29 12.86
N LYS A 420 -13.96 10.57 12.46
CA LYS A 420 -14.51 11.63 13.31
C LYS A 420 -15.94 11.25 13.68
N HIS A 421 -16.18 11.05 14.96
CA HIS A 421 -17.55 10.86 15.44
C HIS A 421 -18.12 12.22 15.80
N TYR A 422 -19.40 12.42 15.51
CA TYR A 422 -20.08 13.63 15.94
C TYR A 422 -20.14 13.64 17.47
N PRO A 423 -19.70 14.72 18.13
CA PRO A 423 -19.77 14.82 19.58
C PRO A 423 -21.22 14.85 20.02
N ILE A 424 -21.50 14.29 21.20
CA ILE A 424 -22.81 14.46 21.86
C ILE A 424 -22.87 15.85 22.47
N TRP A 425 -23.96 16.58 22.23
CA TRP A 425 -24.11 17.93 22.74
C TRP A 425 -24.64 17.89 24.18
N VAL A 426 -24.20 18.83 25.00
CA VAL A 426 -24.60 18.95 26.40
C VAL A 426 -25.14 20.35 26.62
N TYR A 427 -26.45 20.44 26.80
CA TYR A 427 -27.18 21.69 27.02
C TYR A 427 -27.35 21.98 28.51
N PRO A 428 -27.44 23.25 28.92
CA PRO A 428 -27.82 23.57 30.29
C PRO A 428 -29.27 23.18 30.57
N GLU A 429 -29.55 22.81 31.82
CA GLU A 429 -30.87 22.37 32.26
C GLU A 429 -31.99 23.42 32.03
N TYR A 430 -31.65 24.71 32.05
CA TYR A 430 -32.62 25.78 31.81
C TYR A 430 -32.99 25.96 30.32
N ASP A 431 -32.27 25.32 29.39
CA ASP A 431 -32.57 25.35 27.94
C ASP A 431 -33.53 24.24 27.50
N ARG A 432 -34.23 23.57 28.44
CA ARG A 432 -35.22 22.53 28.11
C ARG A 432 -36.35 23.00 27.19
N ASP A 433 -36.70 24.28 27.28
CA ASP A 433 -37.73 24.89 26.45
C ASP A 433 -37.18 25.42 25.11
N ASP A 434 -35.85 25.37 24.88
CA ASP A 434 -35.27 25.73 23.58
C ASP A 434 -35.64 24.65 22.53
N PRO A 435 -36.30 25.03 21.41
CA PRO A 435 -36.76 24.06 20.42
C PRO A 435 -35.63 23.27 19.76
N THR A 436 -34.42 23.82 19.67
CA THR A 436 -33.25 23.16 19.07
C THR A 436 -32.70 22.12 20.04
N ALA A 437 -32.43 22.52 21.29
CA ALA A 437 -31.95 21.63 22.33
C ALA A 437 -32.91 20.45 22.56
N ALA A 438 -34.22 20.72 22.67
CA ALA A 438 -35.25 19.69 22.83
C ALA A 438 -35.29 18.72 21.63
N LYS A 439 -35.09 19.22 20.41
CA LYS A 439 -35.03 18.40 19.19
C LYS A 439 -33.79 17.50 19.18
N ASP A 440 -32.63 18.03 19.51
CA ASP A 440 -31.37 17.26 19.49
C ASP A 440 -31.36 16.17 20.57
N VAL A 441 -31.88 16.47 21.76
CA VAL A 441 -32.07 15.46 22.82
C VAL A 441 -33.06 14.39 22.36
N LYS A 442 -34.19 14.77 21.75
CA LYS A 442 -35.17 13.83 21.19
C LYS A 442 -34.59 12.95 20.09
N ASN A 443 -33.64 13.47 19.30
CA ASN A 443 -32.96 12.71 18.24
C ASN A 443 -31.83 11.81 18.79
N GLY A 444 -31.52 11.88 20.09
CA GLY A 444 -30.43 11.13 20.70
C GLY A 444 -29.04 11.68 20.36
N SER A 445 -28.93 12.96 19.98
CA SER A 445 -27.65 13.63 19.71
C SER A 445 -27.20 14.57 20.84
N ALA A 446 -28.01 14.70 21.90
CA ALA A 446 -27.71 15.59 23.02
C ALA A 446 -28.27 15.09 24.36
N ILE A 447 -27.80 15.70 25.45
CA ILE A 447 -28.35 15.59 26.81
C ILE A 447 -28.54 16.99 27.43
N PHE A 448 -29.35 17.07 28.49
CA PHE A 448 -29.38 18.23 29.39
C PHE A 448 -28.55 17.91 30.63
N SER A 449 -27.67 18.83 31.02
CA SER A 449 -26.85 18.75 32.21
C SER A 449 -27.26 19.81 33.23
N PRO A 450 -27.62 19.42 34.46
CA PRO A 450 -27.84 20.36 35.55
C PRO A 450 -26.54 20.90 36.13
N ARG A 451 -25.37 20.29 35.86
CA ARG A 451 -24.12 20.56 36.59
C ARG A 451 -23.08 21.32 35.79
N LEU A 452 -23.00 21.08 34.49
CA LEU A 452 -21.90 21.57 33.67
C LEU A 452 -21.83 23.11 33.57
N PHE A 453 -22.96 23.79 33.79
CA PHE A 453 -23.12 25.23 33.63
C PHE A 453 -23.47 25.98 34.94
N GLN A 454 -23.35 25.32 36.10
CA GLN A 454 -23.42 25.96 37.41
C GLN A 454 -22.07 26.59 37.77
#